data_AF-A0A9E5NCR8-F1
#
_entry.id   AF-A0A9E5NCR8-F1
#
_cell.length_a   1.000
_cell.length_b   1.000
_cell.length_c   1.000
_cell.angle_alpha   90.00
_cell.angle_beta   90.00
_cell.angle_gamma   90.00
#
_symmetry.space_group_name_H-M   'P 1'
#
loop_
_entity.id
_entity.type
_entity.pdbx_description
1 polymer ?
#
loop_
_entity_poly.entity_id
_entity_poly.type
_entity_poly.pdbx_seq_one_letter_code
_entity_poly.pdbx_strand_id
1 'polypeptide(L)'
;SPWGWLEDSLYALASRPGVSIQDVDSLVDRSQVMTAVHIPGENNPYAQASFVVVEAATRNGLAELQSIVGIARDIVKRQANAYGFPPRCGDVGPGGVGNGVVDLGDAVYILNYLFKNFPAPKCPLARADATGNGVVDLGDAVYLLNYLFKEFPPPDCPGIPF
;
A
#
# COMPACT_ATOMS: atom_id res chain seq x y z
N SER A 1 29.98 12.32 4.28
CA SER A 1 28.92 12.85 3.40
C SER A 1 27.91 13.57 4.27
N PRO A 2 27.42 14.77 3.90
CA PRO A 2 26.34 15.41 4.66
C PRO A 2 25.04 14.63 4.37
N TRP A 3 24.49 14.02 5.42
CA TRP A 3 23.13 13.44 5.48
C TRP A 3 22.81 12.20 4.64
N GLY A 4 23.71 11.22 4.61
CA GLY A 4 23.37 9.87 4.15
C GLY A 4 23.95 8.85 5.10
N TRP A 5 23.14 8.33 6.03
CA TRP A 5 23.51 7.11 6.74
C TRP A 5 23.48 5.95 5.74
N LEU A 6 24.54 5.14 5.69
CA LEU A 6 24.57 3.90 4.92
C LEU A 6 23.47 2.98 5.48
N GLU A 7 22.58 2.45 4.61
CA GLU A 7 21.38 1.67 4.98
C GLU A 7 21.66 0.57 6.01
N ASP A 8 22.84 -0.05 5.96
CA ASP A 8 23.26 -1.12 6.88
C ASP A 8 23.50 -0.64 8.33
N SER A 9 23.74 0.65 8.53
CA SER A 9 24.05 1.23 9.84
C SER A 9 22.81 1.34 10.73
N LEU A 10 21.64 1.50 10.12
CA LEU A 10 20.37 1.72 10.81
C LEU A 10 19.77 0.40 11.31
N TYR A 11 19.84 -0.64 10.48
CA TYR A 11 19.47 -2.02 10.85
C TYR A 11 20.39 -2.58 11.95
N ALA A 12 21.69 -2.29 11.91
CA ALA A 12 22.63 -2.69 12.95
C ALA A 12 22.42 -1.93 14.29
N LEU A 13 21.92 -0.69 14.25
CA LEU A 13 21.59 0.08 15.45
C LEU A 13 20.28 -0.38 16.10
N ALA A 14 19.24 -0.62 15.29
CA ALA A 14 17.92 -1.02 15.78
C ALA A 14 17.87 -2.46 16.33
N SER A 15 18.82 -3.31 15.93
CA SER A 15 18.93 -4.71 16.39
C SER A 15 19.66 -4.89 17.73
N ARG A 16 20.24 -3.82 18.29
CA ARG A 16 20.92 -3.85 19.60
C ARG A 16 19.95 -3.41 20.71
N PRO A 17 19.61 -4.28 21.68
CA PRO A 17 18.80 -3.89 22.83
C PRO A 17 19.47 -2.76 23.62
N GLY A 18 18.75 -1.67 23.87
CA GLY A 18 19.22 -0.55 24.69
C GLY A 18 19.93 0.60 23.95
N VAL A 19 19.96 0.60 22.61
CA VAL A 19 20.49 1.74 21.86
C VAL A 19 19.43 2.83 21.72
N SER A 20 19.65 3.96 22.39
CA SER A 20 18.90 5.20 22.19
C SER A 20 19.50 5.98 21.02
N ILE A 21 18.74 6.22 19.97
CA ILE A 21 19.15 7.03 18.79
C ILE A 21 18.86 8.52 19.05
N GLN A 22 18.97 8.96 20.30
CA GLN A 22 18.74 10.36 20.66
C GLN A 22 20.05 11.15 20.62
N ASP A 23 19.98 12.33 20.02
CA ASP A 23 20.96 13.38 20.18
C ASP A 23 20.93 13.84 21.65
N VAL A 24 22.10 13.96 22.29
CA VAL A 24 22.25 14.21 23.73
C VAL A 24 21.69 15.59 24.16
N ASP A 25 21.45 16.49 23.19
CA ASP A 25 20.85 17.81 23.42
C ASP A 25 19.35 17.88 23.04
N SER A 26 18.71 16.74 22.73
CA SER A 26 17.32 16.73 22.27
C SER A 26 16.33 16.88 23.43
N LEU A 27 15.83 18.10 23.65
CA LEU A 27 14.67 18.39 24.52
C LEU A 27 13.32 17.95 23.91
N VAL A 28 13.34 17.07 22.91
CA VAL A 28 12.17 16.69 22.11
C VAL A 28 11.96 15.18 22.25
N ASP A 29 10.83 14.80 22.81
CA ASP A 29 10.33 13.44 22.76
C ASP A 29 9.90 13.12 21.31
N ARG A 30 10.46 12.08 20.70
CA ARG A 30 10.15 11.66 19.33
C ARG A 30 9.75 10.19 19.25
N SER A 31 8.89 9.88 18.29
CA SER A 31 8.48 8.53 17.93
C SER A 31 8.20 8.46 16.44
N GLN A 32 8.34 7.29 15.84
CA GLN A 32 7.98 7.04 14.44
C GLN A 32 6.83 6.05 14.39
N VAL A 33 5.81 6.38 13.60
CA VAL A 33 4.73 5.46 13.26
C VAL A 33 4.93 5.06 11.81
N MET A 34 5.12 3.77 11.58
CA MET A 34 5.39 3.21 10.26
C MET A 34 4.33 2.18 9.91
N THR A 35 3.92 2.18 8.65
CA THR A 35 3.29 1.00 8.03
C THR A 35 4.07 0.61 6.78
N ALA A 36 4.07 -0.67 6.49
CA ALA A 36 4.52 -1.20 5.22
C ALA A 36 3.28 -1.59 4.41
N VAL A 37 3.23 -1.13 3.17
CA VAL A 37 2.24 -1.53 2.18
C VAL A 37 2.95 -2.49 1.23
N HIS A 38 2.62 -3.79 1.36
CA HIS A 38 3.14 -4.90 0.56
C HIS A 38 4.67 -5.06 0.63
N ILE A 39 5.13 -6.03 1.44
CA ILE A 39 6.52 -6.52 1.37
C ILE A 39 6.46 -7.80 0.55
N PRO A 40 6.81 -7.77 -0.75
CA PRO A 40 6.76 -8.95 -1.58
C PRO A 40 7.73 -9.99 -1.03
N GLY A 41 7.19 -11.12 -0.58
CA GLY A 41 7.96 -12.26 -0.12
C GLY A 41 8.10 -13.26 -1.26
N GLU A 42 9.00 -13.03 -2.21
CA GLU A 42 9.47 -14.00 -3.22
C GLU A 42 10.51 -13.36 -4.17
N ASN A 43 11.16 -14.17 -5.01
CA ASN A 43 12.18 -13.77 -6.02
C ASN A 43 11.59 -13.01 -7.22
N ASN A 44 10.65 -12.08 -6.99
CA ASN A 44 10.12 -11.22 -8.05
C ASN A 44 11.03 -9.99 -8.22
N PRO A 45 11.78 -9.84 -9.32
CA PRO A 45 12.69 -8.72 -9.54
C PRO A 45 11.97 -7.37 -9.76
N TYR A 46 10.64 -7.39 -9.94
CA TYR A 46 9.82 -6.19 -10.12
C TYR A 46 9.07 -5.78 -8.86
N ALA A 47 9.34 -6.46 -7.74
CA ALA A 47 8.57 -6.27 -6.54
C ALA A 47 8.98 -4.97 -5.83
N GLN A 48 7.99 -4.16 -5.46
CA GLN A 48 8.21 -2.86 -4.83
C GLN A 48 7.59 -2.85 -3.43
N ALA A 49 8.40 -2.49 -2.44
CA ALA A 49 7.93 -2.22 -1.09
C ALA A 49 7.61 -0.73 -0.96
N SER A 50 6.44 -0.42 -0.40
CA SER A 50 6.05 0.96 -0.10
C SER A 50 5.94 1.13 1.40
N PHE A 51 6.52 2.20 1.93
CA PHE A 51 6.47 2.50 3.36
C PHE A 51 5.87 3.88 3.55
N VAL A 52 5.00 4.01 4.55
CA VAL A 52 4.55 5.32 5.04
C VAL A 52 5.11 5.46 6.45
N VAL A 53 5.97 6.46 6.62
CA VAL A 53 6.58 6.80 7.91
C VAL A 53 6.10 8.19 8.29
N VAL A 54 5.51 8.30 9.48
CA VAL A 54 5.13 9.56 10.10
C VAL A 54 5.94 9.74 11.36
N GLU A 55 6.72 10.81 11.41
CA GLU A 55 7.43 11.22 12.62
C GLU A 55 6.50 12.05 13.51
N ALA A 56 6.37 11.62 14.77
CA ALA A 56 5.67 12.30 15.83
C ALA A 56 6.70 12.88 16.81
N ALA A 57 6.64 14.18 17.08
CA ALA A 57 7.60 14.85 17.94
C ALA A 57 6.91 15.92 18.81
N THR A 58 7.33 16.05 20.07
CA THR A 58 6.90 17.11 20.98
C THR A 58 7.97 17.47 22.01
N ARG A 59 7.89 18.66 22.60
CA ARG A 59 8.68 19.11 23.76
C ARG A 59 7.92 19.03 25.09
N ASN A 60 6.63 18.68 25.07
CA ASN A 60 5.76 18.78 26.25
C ASN A 60 5.57 17.46 27.00
N GLY A 61 6.48 16.50 26.80
CA GLY A 61 6.50 15.25 27.55
C GLY A 61 5.70 14.10 26.90
N LEU A 62 5.83 12.94 27.54
CA LEU A 62 5.28 11.66 27.07
C LEU A 62 3.76 11.66 26.81
N ALA A 63 2.98 12.38 27.63
CA ALA A 63 1.51 12.38 27.50
C ALA A 63 1.05 13.01 26.17
N GLU A 64 1.67 14.12 25.75
CA GLU A 64 1.37 14.72 24.46
C GLU A 64 1.96 13.90 23.32
N LEU A 65 3.15 13.31 23.50
CA LEU A 65 3.73 12.43 22.50
C LEU A 65 2.78 11.26 22.19
N GLN A 66 2.17 10.65 23.20
CA GLN A 66 1.20 9.57 23.03
C GLN A 66 -0.03 10.01 22.24
N SER A 67 -0.51 11.25 22.45
CA SER A 67 -1.61 11.84 21.68
C SER A 67 -1.23 12.03 20.19
N ILE A 68 -0.06 12.62 19.92
CA ILE A 68 0.44 12.85 18.55
C ILE A 68 0.67 11.52 17.83
N VAL A 69 1.20 10.50 18.52
CA VAL A 69 1.34 9.14 17.99
C VAL A 69 -0.03 8.55 17.63
N GLY A 70 -1.09 8.82 18.42
CA GLY A 70 -2.46 8.45 18.08
C GLY A 70 -2.91 9.05 16.74
N ILE A 71 -2.67 10.35 16.54
CA ILE A 71 -2.97 11.05 15.29
C ILE A 71 -2.15 10.46 14.13
N ALA A 72 -0.85 10.22 14.34
CA ALA A 72 0.03 9.64 13.33
C ALA A 72 -0.44 8.24 12.91
N ARG A 73 -0.92 7.40 13.84
CA ARG A 73 -1.55 6.11 13.51
C ARG A 73 -2.77 6.26 12.62
N ASP A 74 -3.63 7.23 12.89
CA ASP A 74 -4.84 7.45 12.08
C ASP A 74 -4.55 8.04 10.71
N ILE A 75 -3.46 8.82 10.56
CA ILE A 75 -2.94 9.24 9.26
C ILE A 75 -2.46 8.01 8.47
N VAL A 76 -1.61 7.19 9.09
CA VAL A 76 -1.04 6.00 8.45
C VAL A 76 -2.14 5.01 8.03
N LYS A 77 -3.17 4.80 8.87
CA LYS A 77 -4.36 3.99 8.52
C LYS A 77 -5.14 4.57 7.34
N ARG A 78 -5.43 5.88 7.37
CA ARG A 78 -6.15 6.55 6.27
C ARG A 78 -5.36 6.47 4.97
N GLN A 79 -4.05 6.62 5.04
CA GLN A 79 -3.18 6.50 3.87
C GLN A 79 -3.22 5.09 3.30
N ALA A 80 -3.12 4.05 4.15
CA ALA A 80 -3.29 2.66 3.72
C ALA A 80 -4.64 2.45 3.01
N ASN A 81 -5.73 2.97 3.56
CA ASN A 81 -7.06 2.86 2.95
C ASN A 81 -7.19 3.67 1.64
N ALA A 82 -6.55 4.84 1.54
CA ALA A 82 -6.54 5.66 0.33
C ALA A 82 -5.78 5.03 -0.84
N TYR A 83 -4.98 3.98 -0.59
CA TYR A 83 -4.41 3.12 -1.62
C TYR A 83 -5.29 1.90 -1.95
N GLY A 84 -6.51 1.81 -1.39
CA GLY A 84 -7.40 0.67 -1.57
C GLY A 84 -6.83 -0.60 -0.94
N PHE A 85 -6.31 -0.49 0.29
CA PHE A 85 -5.70 -1.60 1.02
C PHE A 85 -6.64 -2.17 2.11
N PRO A 86 -6.72 -3.51 2.28
CA PRO A 86 -6.10 -4.54 1.44
C PRO A 86 -6.65 -4.49 0.01
N PRO A 87 -5.82 -4.71 -1.03
CA PRO A 87 -6.29 -4.73 -2.40
C PRO A 87 -7.37 -5.80 -2.54
N ARG A 88 -8.45 -5.46 -3.23
CA ARG A 88 -9.52 -6.39 -3.60
C ARG A 88 -9.38 -6.80 -5.05
N CYS A 89 -9.57 -8.08 -5.31
CA CYS A 89 -9.56 -8.61 -6.66
C CYS A 89 -10.70 -7.99 -7.49
N GLY A 90 -10.37 -7.45 -8.66
CA GLY A 90 -11.33 -6.81 -9.55
C GLY A 90 -11.72 -5.39 -9.19
N ASP A 91 -11.32 -4.86 -8.03
CA ASP A 91 -11.56 -3.47 -7.64
C ASP A 91 -10.43 -2.62 -8.21
N VAL A 92 -10.66 -1.76 -9.21
CA VAL A 92 -9.70 -0.85 -9.84
C VAL A 92 -10.37 0.45 -10.28
N GLY A 93 -9.80 1.59 -9.92
CA GLY A 93 -10.46 2.86 -10.18
C GLY A 93 -9.51 3.99 -10.61
N PRO A 94 -10.07 5.21 -10.75
CA PRO A 94 -9.32 6.40 -11.13
C PRO A 94 -8.02 6.58 -10.34
N GLY A 95 -6.92 6.89 -11.05
CA GLY A 95 -5.60 6.98 -10.43
C GLY A 95 -5.00 5.61 -10.05
N GLY A 96 -5.54 4.52 -10.60
CA GLY A 96 -5.12 3.14 -10.39
C GLY A 96 -5.59 2.53 -9.05
N VAL A 97 -6.48 3.21 -8.32
CA VAL A 97 -6.91 2.79 -6.98
C VAL A 97 -8.41 2.53 -7.01
N GLY A 98 -8.80 1.34 -6.59
CA GLY A 98 -10.19 0.95 -6.38
C GLY A 98 -10.81 1.57 -5.13
N ASN A 99 -12.13 1.52 -5.05
CA ASN A 99 -12.92 2.17 -4.00
C ASN A 99 -13.41 1.18 -2.93
N GLY A 100 -13.01 -0.09 -3.02
CA GLY A 100 -13.43 -1.18 -2.14
C GLY A 100 -14.70 -1.91 -2.63
N VAL A 101 -15.25 -1.55 -3.78
CA VAL A 101 -16.46 -2.12 -4.37
C VAL A 101 -16.14 -2.54 -5.80
N VAL A 102 -16.46 -3.79 -6.14
CA VAL A 102 -16.38 -4.26 -7.52
C VAL A 102 -17.69 -3.91 -8.25
N ASP A 103 -17.60 -3.03 -9.23
CA ASP A 103 -18.68 -2.50 -10.05
C ASP A 103 -18.27 -2.30 -11.53
N LEU A 104 -19.16 -1.71 -12.33
CA LEU A 104 -18.94 -1.51 -13.76
C LEU A 104 -17.75 -0.57 -14.06
N GLY A 105 -17.47 0.36 -13.15
CA GLY A 105 -16.36 1.30 -13.24
C GLY A 105 -15.01 0.59 -13.33
N ASP A 106 -14.87 -0.54 -12.65
CA ASP A 106 -13.63 -1.32 -12.65
C ASP A 106 -13.35 -1.96 -14.01
N ALA A 107 -14.36 -2.62 -14.58
CA ALA A 107 -14.27 -3.20 -15.92
C ALA A 107 -13.94 -2.12 -16.98
N VAL A 108 -14.58 -0.96 -16.88
CA VAL A 108 -14.31 0.19 -17.76
C VAL A 108 -12.88 0.73 -17.55
N TYR A 109 -12.38 0.74 -16.31
CA TYR A 109 -11.02 1.17 -16.00
C TYR A 109 -9.99 0.25 -16.64
N ILE A 110 -10.15 -1.07 -16.55
CA ILE A 110 -9.27 -2.05 -17.23
C ILE A 110 -9.24 -1.77 -18.74
N LEU A 111 -10.39 -1.57 -19.38
CA LEU A 111 -10.46 -1.26 -20.81
C LEU A 111 -9.74 0.05 -21.17
N ASN A 112 -9.89 1.10 -20.35
CA ASN A 112 -9.21 2.37 -20.60
C ASN A 112 -7.69 2.26 -20.36
N TYR A 113 -7.26 1.44 -19.41
CA TYR A 113 -5.84 1.11 -19.21
C TYR A 113 -5.27 0.41 -20.46
N LEU A 114 -5.96 -0.60 -20.98
CA LEU A 114 -5.50 -1.38 -22.14
C LEU A 114 -5.51 -0.59 -23.45
N PHE A 115 -6.51 0.28 -23.66
CA PHE A 115 -6.76 0.87 -24.98
C PHE A 115 -6.67 2.40 -25.05
N LYS A 116 -6.58 3.10 -23.90
CA LYS A 116 -6.60 4.59 -23.86
C LYS A 116 -5.47 5.21 -23.04
N ASN A 117 -4.39 4.46 -22.80
CA ASN A 117 -3.22 4.95 -22.04
C ASN A 117 -3.57 5.52 -20.67
N PHE A 118 -4.61 4.99 -20.01
CA PHE A 118 -4.83 5.33 -18.60
C PHE A 118 -3.67 4.80 -17.75
N PRO A 119 -3.42 5.40 -16.57
CA PRO A 119 -2.44 4.87 -15.64
C PRO A 119 -2.70 3.38 -15.34
N ALA A 120 -1.63 2.60 -15.21
CA ALA A 120 -1.77 1.22 -14.76
C ALA A 120 -2.43 1.15 -13.36
N PRO A 121 -3.21 0.09 -13.07
CA PRO A 121 -3.65 -0.21 -11.72
C PRO A 121 -2.47 -0.13 -10.74
N LYS A 122 -2.65 0.58 -9.62
CA LYS A 122 -1.63 0.70 -8.58
C LYS A 122 -1.46 -0.64 -7.86
N CYS A 123 -0.26 -0.82 -7.34
CA CYS A 123 0.23 -2.06 -6.76
C CYS A 123 -0.78 -2.75 -5.83
N PRO A 124 -1.02 -4.06 -6.00
CA PRO A 124 -0.47 -4.93 -7.06
C PRO A 124 -1.24 -4.81 -8.39
N LEU A 125 -0.54 -4.85 -9.53
CA LEU A 125 -1.17 -4.91 -10.86
C LEU A 125 -2.11 -6.13 -11.00
N ALA A 126 -1.76 -7.24 -10.32
CA ALA A 126 -2.55 -8.47 -10.30
C ALA A 126 -4.00 -8.28 -9.81
N ARG A 127 -4.35 -7.15 -9.16
CA ARG A 127 -5.74 -6.85 -8.79
C ARG A 127 -6.66 -6.70 -10.01
N ALA A 128 -6.08 -6.42 -11.18
CA ALA A 128 -6.78 -6.29 -12.45
C ALA A 128 -6.82 -7.60 -13.25
N ASP A 129 -6.14 -8.66 -12.81
CA ASP A 129 -6.17 -10.00 -13.41
C ASP A 129 -7.33 -10.79 -12.79
N ALA A 130 -8.55 -10.39 -13.14
CA ALA A 130 -9.79 -10.97 -12.61
C ALA A 130 -9.97 -12.45 -13.00
N THR A 131 -9.27 -12.91 -14.04
CA THR A 131 -9.27 -14.31 -14.47
C THR A 131 -8.22 -15.17 -13.75
N GLY A 132 -7.24 -14.54 -13.12
CA GLY A 132 -6.15 -15.17 -12.38
C GLY A 132 -5.13 -15.91 -13.25
N ASN A 133 -5.01 -15.52 -14.52
CA ASN A 133 -4.17 -16.20 -15.49
C ASN A 133 -2.72 -15.66 -15.54
N GLY A 134 -2.42 -14.61 -14.76
CA GLY A 134 -1.13 -13.93 -14.68
C GLY A 134 -0.97 -12.78 -15.67
N VAL A 135 -1.99 -12.44 -16.46
CA VAL A 135 -1.95 -11.41 -17.50
C VAL A 135 -3.18 -10.52 -17.40
N VAL A 136 -2.96 -9.19 -17.40
CA VAL A 136 -4.06 -8.22 -17.46
C VAL A 136 -4.40 -7.94 -18.92
N ASP A 137 -5.57 -8.39 -19.37
CA ASP A 137 -6.05 -8.23 -20.74
C ASP A 137 -7.59 -8.01 -20.83
N LEU A 138 -8.12 -8.08 -22.05
CA LEU A 138 -9.56 -7.89 -22.30
C LEU A 138 -10.43 -8.94 -21.58
N GLY A 139 -9.89 -10.14 -21.36
CA GLY A 139 -10.53 -11.23 -20.65
C GLY A 139 -10.93 -10.84 -19.24
N ASP A 140 -10.11 -10.06 -18.53
CA ASP A 140 -10.42 -9.61 -17.17
C ASP A 140 -11.60 -8.65 -17.12
N ALA A 141 -11.63 -7.68 -18.03
CA ALA A 141 -12.75 -6.76 -18.15
C ALA A 141 -14.06 -7.51 -18.48
N VAL A 142 -14.00 -8.49 -19.38
CA VAL A 142 -15.15 -9.34 -19.71
C VAL A 142 -15.56 -10.23 -18.53
N TYR A 143 -14.60 -10.74 -17.77
CA TYR A 143 -14.85 -11.55 -16.58
C TYR A 143 -15.62 -10.75 -15.53
N LEU A 144 -15.18 -9.52 -15.22
CA LEU A 144 -15.90 -8.64 -14.28
C LEU A 144 -17.32 -8.36 -14.74
N LEU A 145 -17.56 -8.11 -16.03
CA LEU A 145 -18.91 -7.91 -16.56
C LEU A 145 -19.78 -9.17 -16.41
N ASN A 146 -19.23 -10.37 -16.64
CA ASN A 146 -19.98 -11.61 -16.45
C ASN A 146 -20.23 -11.89 -14.96
N TYR A 147 -19.30 -11.56 -14.07
CA TYR A 147 -19.49 -11.64 -12.63
C TYR A 147 -20.65 -10.72 -12.18
N LEU A 148 -20.64 -9.47 -12.64
CA LEU A 148 -21.64 -8.47 -12.25
C LEU A 148 -23.05 -8.74 -12.81
N PHE A 149 -23.16 -9.33 -14.01
CA PHE A 149 -24.44 -9.42 -14.72
C PHE A 149 -24.89 -10.82 -15.11
N LYS A 150 -24.06 -11.86 -14.94
CA LYS A 150 -24.35 -13.23 -15.40
C LYS A 150 -24.00 -14.31 -14.38
N GLU A 151 -23.91 -13.96 -13.10
CA GLU A 151 -23.69 -14.89 -11.98
C GLU A 151 -22.44 -15.78 -12.16
N PHE A 152 -21.39 -15.25 -12.80
CA PHE A 152 -20.10 -15.94 -12.76
C PHE A 152 -19.55 -16.00 -11.32
N PRO A 153 -18.65 -16.95 -11.02
CA PRO A 153 -17.93 -16.95 -9.76
C PRO A 153 -17.24 -15.61 -9.51
N PRO A 154 -17.02 -15.22 -8.25
CA PRO A 154 -16.16 -14.10 -7.92
C PRO A 154 -14.82 -14.20 -8.64
N PRO A 155 -14.23 -13.08 -9.08
CA PRO A 155 -12.91 -13.07 -9.70
C PRO A 155 -11.85 -13.59 -8.73
N ASP A 156 -10.85 -14.26 -9.30
CA ASP A 156 -9.76 -14.89 -8.55
C ASP A 156 -8.44 -14.29 -9.04
N CYS A 157 -7.81 -13.47 -8.19
CA CYS A 157 -6.57 -12.79 -8.50
C CYS A 157 -5.46 -13.39 -7.64
N PRO A 158 -4.35 -13.88 -8.21
CA PRO A 158 -3.27 -14.53 -7.46
C PRO A 158 -2.75 -13.67 -6.31
N GLY A 159 -2.92 -14.18 -5.09
CA GLY A 159 -2.43 -13.53 -3.87
C GLY A 159 -3.23 -12.30 -3.42
N ILE A 160 -4.43 -12.08 -3.95
CA ILE A 160 -5.28 -10.94 -3.63
C ILE A 160 -6.68 -11.43 -3.22
N PRO A 161 -7.18 -11.05 -2.03
CA PRO A 161 -8.53 -11.44 -1.60
C PRO A 161 -9.61 -10.72 -2.41
N PHE A 162 -10.79 -11.32 -2.50
CA PHE A 162 -12.00 -10.68 -3.01
C PHE A 162 -12.68 -9.82 -1.94
#